data_AF-A0A2G9MAZ2-F1
#
_entry.id   AF-A0A2G9MAZ2-F1
#
_cell.length_a   1.000
_cell.length_b   1.000
_cell.length_c   1.000
_cell.angle_alpha   90.00
_cell.angle_beta   90.00
_cell.angle_gamma   90.00
#
_symmetry.space_group_name_H-M   'P 1'
#
loop_
_entity.id
_entity.type
_entity.pdbx_description
1 polymer ?
#
loop_
_entity_poly.entity_id
_entity_poly.type
_entity_poly.pdbx_seq_one_letter_code
_entity_poly.pdbx_strand_id
1 'polypeptide(L)'
;MDVYVDFTQNWFNHPDEKVRTQLVEKLKENLLEIYKNDLDNKINRLRNLKLTGIFKIDKFGNEWSECIRCYEDGRFISTVVLCGAIAEKITCDLIEEANIHINNSKMTREQKEGFFSLTQKERINLLADFKILSHEVAGKLQQIRDKRNDYIHPEKKKPINSETDSKNMLNLLESILKKLYELVPESGQLTNINQPLKLNREKVE
;
A
#
# COMPACT_ATOMS: atom_id res chain seq x y z
N MET A 1 11.48 32.32 -10.38
CA MET A 1 12.50 31.85 -11.34
C MET A 1 13.19 30.71 -10.62
N ASP A 2 12.73 29.49 -10.87
CA ASP A 2 13.12 28.34 -10.05
C ASP A 2 14.45 27.81 -10.57
N VAL A 3 15.49 27.93 -9.74
CA VAL A 3 16.83 27.45 -10.04
C VAL A 3 16.82 25.94 -9.84
N TYR A 4 16.67 25.17 -10.92
CA TYR A 4 16.95 23.75 -10.92
C TYR A 4 18.46 23.55 -10.83
N VAL A 5 18.95 23.19 -9.64
CA VAL A 5 20.32 22.76 -9.44
C VAL A 5 20.42 21.31 -9.90
N ASP A 6 21.10 21.05 -11.01
CA ASP A 6 21.45 19.70 -11.43
C ASP A 6 22.56 19.16 -10.51
N PHE A 7 22.16 18.36 -9.53
CA PHE A 7 23.05 17.81 -8.49
C PHE A 7 23.91 16.63 -8.95
N THR A 8 23.74 16.13 -10.18
CA THR A 8 24.17 14.76 -10.49
C THR A 8 25.50 14.63 -11.23
N GLN A 9 26.06 15.70 -11.83
CA GLN A 9 27.23 15.51 -12.70
C GLN A 9 28.52 16.28 -12.36
N ASN A 10 28.51 17.32 -11.52
CA ASN A 10 29.73 18.15 -11.30
C ASN A 10 30.17 18.40 -9.84
N TRP A 11 29.42 17.94 -8.83
CA TRP A 11 29.70 18.27 -7.43
C TRP A 11 30.84 17.48 -6.78
N PHE A 12 30.94 16.18 -7.06
CA PHE A 12 31.94 15.30 -6.42
C PHE A 12 33.33 15.35 -7.07
N ASN A 13 33.41 15.88 -8.29
CA ASN A 13 34.65 15.95 -9.06
C ASN A 13 35.36 17.32 -8.96
N HIS A 14 34.90 18.22 -8.08
CA HIS A 14 35.60 19.50 -7.89
C HIS A 14 36.98 19.23 -7.27
N PRO A 15 38.09 19.69 -7.90
CA PRO A 15 39.45 19.39 -7.45
C PRO A 15 39.85 20.16 -6.18
N ASP A 16 39.11 21.23 -5.86
CA ASP A 16 39.36 22.09 -4.69
C ASP A 16 38.59 21.58 -3.46
N GLU A 17 39.34 21.13 -2.45
CA GLU A 17 38.83 20.63 -1.17
C GLU A 17 38.05 21.70 -0.38
N LYS A 18 38.49 22.97 -0.43
CA LYS A 18 37.83 24.07 0.29
C LYS A 18 36.45 24.34 -0.29
N VAL A 19 36.33 24.32 -1.61
CA VAL A 19 35.04 24.46 -2.32
C VAL A 19 34.12 23.30 -1.98
N ARG A 20 34.64 22.06 -1.92
CA ARG A 20 33.87 20.88 -1.53
C ARG A 20 33.32 20.99 -0.10
N THR A 21 34.14 21.42 0.86
CA THR A 21 33.70 21.63 2.25
C THR A 21 32.58 22.67 2.33
N GLN A 22 32.72 23.81 1.64
CA GLN A 22 31.69 24.85 1.60
C GLN A 22 30.37 24.34 0.99
N LEU A 23 30.44 23.53 -0.06
CA LEU A 23 29.25 22.94 -0.68
C LEU A 23 28.56 21.93 0.25
N VAL A 24 29.32 21.10 0.96
CA VAL A 24 28.78 20.14 1.93
C VAL A 24 28.06 20.87 3.06
N GLU A 25 28.66 21.93 3.63
CA GLU A 25 28.00 22.71 4.69
C GLU A 25 26.73 23.39 4.18
N LYS A 26 26.77 24.01 3.00
CA LYS A 26 25.58 24.61 2.40
C LYS A 26 24.48 23.58 2.10
N LEU A 27 24.85 22.38 1.67
CA LEU A 27 23.89 21.28 1.49
C LEU A 27 23.26 20.87 2.83
N LYS A 28 24.06 20.73 3.90
CA LYS A 28 23.56 20.41 5.24
C LYS A 28 22.58 21.46 5.73
N GLU A 29 22.91 22.75 5.60
CA GLU A 29 22.05 23.87 5.98
C GLU A 29 20.71 23.82 5.23
N ASN A 30 20.76 23.67 3.90
CA ASN A 30 19.57 23.56 3.07
C ASN A 30 18.70 22.35 3.47
N LEU A 31 19.31 21.18 3.68
CA LEU A 31 18.58 19.97 4.08
C LEU A 31 17.95 20.12 5.47
N LEU A 32 18.66 20.73 6.42
CA LEU A 32 18.13 21.01 7.76
C LEU A 32 16.95 21.99 7.71
N GLU A 33 17.02 23.02 6.88
CA GLU A 33 15.94 23.97 6.69
C GLU A 33 14.70 23.32 6.06
N ILE A 34 14.89 22.55 4.97
CA ILE A 34 13.81 21.78 4.34
C ILE A 34 13.16 20.84 5.36
N TYR A 35 13.97 20.12 6.14
CA TYR A 35 13.47 19.19 7.15
C TYR A 35 12.66 19.90 8.23
N LYS A 36 13.18 21.01 8.79
CA LYS A 36 12.47 21.79 9.83
C LYS A 36 11.15 22.34 9.32
N ASN A 37 11.13 22.83 8.08
CA ASN A 37 9.93 23.43 7.49
C ASN A 37 8.87 22.38 7.11
N ASP A 38 9.25 21.14 6.81
CA ASP A 38 8.30 20.07 6.47
C ASP A 38 7.86 19.23 7.68
N LEU A 39 8.60 19.26 8.80
CA LEU A 39 8.30 18.44 9.98
C LEU A 39 6.88 18.65 10.50
N ASP A 40 6.42 19.90 10.60
CA ASP A 40 5.05 20.20 11.05
C ASP A 40 4.01 19.64 10.08
N ASN A 41 4.28 19.72 8.76
CA ASN A 41 3.39 19.15 7.75
C ASN A 41 3.33 17.63 7.86
N LYS A 42 4.47 16.95 8.05
CA LYS A 42 4.52 15.49 8.27
C LYS A 42 3.72 15.08 9.49
N ILE A 43 3.93 15.75 10.62
CA ILE A 43 3.21 15.50 11.87
C ILE A 43 1.71 15.71 11.65
N ASN A 44 1.31 16.81 11.01
CA ASN A 44 -0.10 17.10 10.73
C ASN A 44 -0.75 16.04 9.83
N ARG A 45 -0.04 15.59 8.78
CA ARG A 45 -0.49 14.50 7.90
C ARG A 45 -0.74 13.20 8.68
N LEU A 46 0.19 12.79 9.53
CA LEU A 46 0.05 11.59 10.37
C LEU A 46 -1.09 11.70 11.39
N ARG A 47 -1.22 12.84 12.08
CA ARG A 47 -2.32 13.08 13.02
C ARG A 47 -3.68 12.99 12.33
N ASN A 48 -3.76 13.44 11.08
CA ASN A 48 -4.99 13.43 10.30
C ASN A 48 -5.38 12.05 9.76
N LEU A 49 -4.45 11.09 9.69
CA LEU A 49 -4.67 9.77 9.11
C LEU A 49 -5.62 8.90 9.94
N LYS A 50 -5.75 9.13 11.26
CA LYS A 50 -6.63 8.37 12.18
C LYS A 50 -6.52 6.84 12.01
N LEU A 51 -5.37 6.36 11.57
CA LEU A 51 -5.11 4.93 11.43
C LEU A 51 -5.03 4.31 12.83
N THR A 52 -5.51 3.09 12.93
CA THR A 52 -5.58 2.33 14.18
C THR A 52 -4.99 0.94 13.98
N GLY A 53 -3.93 0.63 14.72
CA GLY A 53 -3.39 -0.71 14.84
C GLY A 53 -1.96 -0.87 14.33
N ILE A 54 -1.23 -1.78 14.98
CA ILE A 54 0.08 -2.26 14.55
C ILE A 54 -0.16 -3.54 13.75
N PHE A 55 0.28 -3.57 12.49
CA PHE A 55 0.25 -4.80 11.70
C PHE A 55 1.30 -5.75 12.26
N LYS A 56 0.89 -6.99 12.51
CA LYS A 56 1.87 -8.06 12.74
C LYS A 56 2.80 -8.08 11.54
N ILE A 57 4.10 -8.06 11.81
CA ILE A 57 5.18 -7.78 10.85
C ILE A 57 5.28 -8.86 9.75
N ASP A 58 4.48 -9.92 9.80
CA ASP A 58 4.71 -11.14 9.02
C ASP A 58 4.42 -11.00 7.52
N LYS A 59 3.23 -10.53 7.08
CA LYS A 59 2.88 -10.62 5.65
C LYS A 59 2.87 -9.32 4.83
N PHE A 60 2.36 -8.23 5.39
CA PHE A 60 2.22 -6.94 4.67
C PHE A 60 2.74 -5.74 5.48
N GLY A 61 3.40 -5.97 6.61
CA GLY A 61 3.83 -4.89 7.51
C GLY A 61 4.81 -3.92 6.86
N ASN A 62 5.73 -4.42 6.03
CA ASN A 62 6.72 -3.60 5.34
C ASN A 62 6.06 -2.73 4.26
N GLU A 63 5.24 -3.33 3.40
CA GLU A 63 4.54 -2.62 2.34
C GLU A 63 3.55 -1.59 2.90
N TRP A 64 2.83 -1.93 3.97
CA TRP A 64 1.97 -0.98 4.67
C TRP A 64 2.77 0.20 5.24
N SER A 65 3.89 -0.08 5.93
CA SER A 65 4.75 0.97 6.49
C SER A 65 5.27 1.91 5.40
N GLU A 66 5.60 1.37 4.23
CA GLU A 66 6.05 2.16 3.09
C GLU A 66 4.93 3.05 2.51
N CYS A 67 3.70 2.55 2.46
CA CYS A 67 2.51 3.36 2.13
C CYS A 67 2.34 4.56 3.07
N ILE A 68 2.51 4.34 4.38
CA ILE A 68 2.42 5.42 5.38
C ILE A 68 3.55 6.43 5.20
N ARG A 69 4.79 5.97 5.00
CA ARG A 69 5.93 6.85 4.76
C ARG A 69 5.75 7.70 3.51
N CYS A 70 5.25 7.13 2.41
CA CYS A 70 4.94 7.89 1.21
C CYS A 70 3.94 9.01 1.49
N TYR A 71 2.88 8.74 2.25
CA TYR A 71 1.89 9.76 2.59
C TYR A 71 2.47 10.81 3.54
N GLU A 72 3.20 10.39 4.56
CA GLU A 72 3.90 11.26 5.50
C GLU A 72 4.82 12.23 4.75
N ASP A 73 5.57 11.76 3.76
CA ASP A 73 6.47 12.56 2.92
C ASP A 73 5.75 13.44 1.88
N GLY A 74 4.41 13.45 1.84
CA GLY A 74 3.64 14.19 0.83
C GLY A 74 3.72 13.58 -0.58
N ARG A 75 4.22 12.35 -0.72
CA ARG A 75 4.26 11.58 -1.97
C ARG A 75 2.92 10.91 -2.23
N PHE A 76 1.88 11.73 -2.38
CA PHE A 76 0.50 11.27 -2.44
C PHE A 76 0.19 10.37 -3.64
N ILE A 77 0.71 10.69 -4.82
CA ILE A 77 0.55 9.85 -6.02
C ILE A 77 1.20 8.48 -5.80
N SER A 78 2.43 8.47 -5.27
CA SER A 78 3.13 7.22 -4.93
C SER A 78 2.35 6.40 -3.92
N THR A 79 1.73 7.05 -2.93
CA THR A 79 0.85 6.38 -1.95
C THR A 79 -0.33 5.69 -2.62
N VAL A 80 -1.03 6.36 -3.54
CA VAL A 80 -2.16 5.77 -4.28
C VAL A 80 -1.71 4.56 -5.10
N VAL A 81 -0.60 4.70 -5.84
CA VAL A 81 -0.07 3.62 -6.69
C VAL A 81 0.36 2.44 -5.85
N LEU A 82 1.05 2.67 -4.72
CA LEU A 82 1.51 1.61 -3.84
C LEU A 82 0.35 0.89 -3.16
N CYS A 83 -0.70 1.61 -2.72
CA CYS A 83 -1.92 0.97 -2.21
C CYS A 83 -2.55 0.04 -3.26
N GLY A 84 -2.57 0.46 -4.52
CA GLY A 84 -3.02 -0.38 -5.64
C GLY A 84 -2.16 -1.63 -5.81
N ALA A 85 -0.83 -1.50 -5.80
CA ALA A 85 0.09 -2.62 -5.92
C ALA A 85 -0.07 -3.64 -4.77
N ILE A 86 -0.26 -3.16 -3.54
CA ILE A 86 -0.51 -4.02 -2.38
C ILE A 86 -1.85 -4.75 -2.53
N ALA A 87 -2.91 -4.06 -2.97
CA ALA A 87 -4.20 -4.70 -3.24
C ALA A 87 -4.12 -5.79 -4.32
N GLU A 88 -3.30 -5.60 -5.35
CA GLU A 88 -3.01 -6.64 -6.35
C GLU A 88 -2.29 -7.84 -5.71
N LYS A 89 -1.23 -7.58 -4.93
CA LYS A 89 -0.50 -8.61 -4.19
C LYS A 89 -1.41 -9.42 -3.26
N ILE A 90 -2.28 -8.76 -2.50
CA ILE A 90 -3.28 -9.41 -1.63
C ILE A 90 -4.12 -10.41 -2.43
N THR A 91 -4.63 -10.03 -3.60
CA THR A 91 -5.44 -10.95 -4.41
C THR A 91 -4.64 -12.12 -4.97
N CYS A 92 -3.39 -11.92 -5.35
CA CYS A 92 -2.51 -13.02 -5.78
C CYS A 92 -2.25 -14.00 -4.63
N ASP A 93 -1.92 -13.47 -3.45
CA ASP A 93 -1.66 -14.29 -2.26
C ASP A 93 -2.91 -15.09 -1.85
N LEU A 94 -4.10 -14.49 -1.91
CA LEU A 94 -5.36 -15.19 -1.62
C LEU A 94 -5.64 -16.31 -2.63
N ILE A 95 -5.36 -16.10 -3.92
CA ILE A 95 -5.48 -17.14 -4.95
C ILE A 95 -4.53 -18.30 -4.63
N GLU A 96 -3.27 -17.98 -4.29
CA GLU A 96 -2.27 -18.99 -3.96
C GLU A 96 -2.70 -19.85 -2.76
N GLU A 97 -3.22 -19.22 -1.70
CA GLU A 97 -3.62 -19.87 -0.45
C GLU A 97 -4.99 -20.57 -0.52
N ALA A 98 -5.87 -20.18 -1.44
CA ALA A 98 -7.24 -20.69 -1.49
C ALA A 98 -7.35 -22.18 -1.79
N ASN A 99 -8.25 -22.89 -1.11
CA ASN A 99 -8.55 -24.30 -1.41
C ASN A 99 -9.61 -24.41 -2.51
N ILE A 100 -9.24 -24.08 -3.76
CA ILE A 100 -10.14 -24.15 -4.92
C ILE A 100 -10.26 -25.60 -5.40
N HIS A 101 -11.50 -26.06 -5.62
CA HIS A 101 -11.81 -27.40 -6.09
C HIS A 101 -12.54 -27.35 -7.44
N ILE A 102 -12.12 -28.18 -8.40
CA ILE A 102 -12.79 -28.39 -9.69
C ILE A 102 -13.05 -29.88 -9.83
N ASN A 103 -14.29 -30.29 -10.11
CA ASN A 103 -14.68 -31.70 -10.21
C ASN A 103 -14.20 -32.54 -9.01
N ASN A 104 -14.42 -32.03 -7.79
CA ASN A 104 -13.98 -32.62 -6.52
C ASN A 104 -12.45 -32.78 -6.33
N SER A 105 -11.64 -32.29 -7.26
CA SER A 105 -10.17 -32.30 -7.14
C SER A 105 -9.67 -30.92 -6.72
N LYS A 106 -8.84 -30.87 -5.67
CA LYS A 106 -8.16 -29.63 -5.25
C LYS A 106 -7.16 -29.20 -6.32
N MET A 107 -7.22 -27.95 -6.74
CA MET A 107 -6.26 -27.41 -7.70
C MET A 107 -4.86 -27.32 -7.09
N THR A 108 -3.85 -27.75 -7.85
CA THR A 108 -2.43 -27.52 -7.52
C THR A 108 -2.04 -26.06 -7.76
N ARG A 109 -0.87 -25.65 -7.26
CA ARG A 109 -0.34 -24.30 -7.52
C ARG A 109 -0.16 -24.04 -9.01
N GLU A 110 0.39 -25.01 -9.75
CA GLU A 110 0.58 -24.94 -11.21
C GLU A 110 -0.75 -24.73 -11.95
N GLN A 111 -1.81 -25.43 -11.53
CA GLN A 111 -3.14 -25.26 -12.14
C GLN A 111 -3.75 -23.88 -11.87
N LYS A 112 -3.32 -23.19 -10.81
CA LYS A 112 -3.74 -21.82 -10.50
C LYS A 112 -2.95 -20.76 -11.26
N GLU A 113 -1.89 -21.12 -12.00
CA GLU A 113 -1.06 -20.13 -12.71
C GLU A 113 -1.88 -19.26 -13.67
N GLY A 114 -2.88 -19.85 -14.32
CA GLY A 114 -3.80 -19.13 -15.18
C GLY A 114 -4.63 -18.05 -14.47
N PHE A 115 -4.76 -18.09 -13.14
CA PHE A 115 -5.44 -17.04 -12.39
C PHE A 115 -4.56 -15.81 -12.14
N PHE A 116 -3.23 -15.96 -12.18
CA PHE A 116 -2.32 -14.81 -12.01
C PHE A 116 -2.24 -13.92 -13.26
N SER A 117 -2.57 -14.46 -14.44
CA SER A 117 -2.64 -13.68 -15.69
C SER A 117 -3.93 -12.87 -15.85
N LEU A 118 -4.93 -13.13 -15.00
CA LEU A 118 -6.17 -12.34 -14.96
C LEU A 118 -5.88 -10.89 -14.58
N THR A 119 -6.70 -9.96 -15.07
CA THR A 119 -6.68 -8.57 -14.61
C THR A 119 -7.08 -8.48 -13.14
N GLN A 120 -6.72 -7.39 -12.46
CA GLN A 120 -7.09 -7.19 -11.06
C GLN A 120 -8.61 -7.27 -10.83
N LYS A 121 -9.42 -6.75 -11.76
CA LYS A 121 -10.88 -6.82 -11.69
C LYS A 121 -11.36 -8.27 -11.73
N GLU A 122 -10.82 -9.06 -12.65
CA GLU A 122 -11.17 -10.47 -12.80
C GLU A 122 -10.74 -11.28 -11.58
N ARG A 123 -9.55 -11.03 -11.01
CA ARG A 123 -9.12 -11.67 -9.75
C ARG A 123 -10.05 -11.35 -8.59
N ILE A 124 -10.46 -10.09 -8.42
CA ILE A 124 -11.41 -9.68 -7.36
C ILE A 124 -12.74 -10.42 -7.54
N ASN A 125 -13.29 -10.45 -8.75
CA ASN A 125 -14.55 -11.12 -9.05
C ASN A 125 -14.45 -12.62 -8.78
N LEU A 126 -13.39 -13.28 -9.29
CA LEU A 126 -13.11 -14.70 -9.06
C LEU A 126 -13.10 -15.04 -7.57
N LEU A 127 -12.34 -14.28 -6.77
CA LEU A 127 -12.25 -14.49 -5.33
C LEU A 127 -13.60 -14.28 -4.60
N ALA A 128 -14.43 -13.34 -5.06
CA ALA A 128 -15.77 -13.14 -4.53
C ALA A 128 -16.72 -14.29 -4.91
N ASP A 129 -16.67 -14.76 -6.16
CA ASP A 129 -17.50 -15.85 -6.68
C ASP A 129 -17.19 -17.18 -5.96
N PHE A 130 -15.92 -17.43 -5.66
CA PHE A 130 -15.49 -18.56 -4.84
C PHE A 130 -15.73 -18.36 -3.33
N LYS A 131 -16.35 -17.25 -2.92
CA LYS A 131 -16.61 -16.87 -1.52
C LYS A 131 -15.34 -16.84 -0.65
N ILE A 132 -14.17 -16.62 -1.27
CA ILE A 132 -12.89 -16.40 -0.56
C ILE A 132 -12.86 -14.98 0.02
N LEU A 133 -13.43 -14.02 -0.71
CA LEU A 133 -13.64 -12.66 -0.25
C LEU A 133 -15.11 -12.40 0.06
N SER A 134 -15.37 -11.65 1.12
CA SER A 134 -16.69 -11.04 1.33
C SER A 134 -16.94 -9.94 0.28
N HIS A 135 -18.21 -9.71 -0.08
CA HIS A 135 -18.58 -8.63 -0.99
C HIS A 135 -18.08 -7.25 -0.54
N GLU A 136 -18.02 -7.02 0.78
CA GLU A 136 -17.49 -5.77 1.33
C GLU A 136 -16.00 -5.59 1.02
N VAL A 137 -15.17 -6.62 1.23
CA VAL A 137 -13.73 -6.56 0.94
C VAL A 137 -13.49 -6.45 -0.56
N ALA A 138 -14.24 -7.20 -1.37
CA ALA A 138 -14.18 -7.11 -2.83
C ALA A 138 -14.53 -5.69 -3.32
N GLY A 139 -15.56 -5.06 -2.76
CA GLY A 139 -15.95 -3.68 -3.07
C GLY A 139 -14.86 -2.66 -2.72
N LYS A 140 -14.13 -2.84 -1.61
CA LYS A 140 -13.01 -1.97 -1.25
C LYS A 140 -11.80 -2.17 -2.16
N LEU A 141 -11.46 -3.40 -2.52
CA LEU A 141 -10.41 -3.70 -3.50
C LEU A 141 -10.72 -3.09 -4.87
N GLN A 142 -11.99 -3.11 -5.28
CA GLN A 142 -12.45 -2.49 -6.53
C GLN A 142 -12.30 -0.96 -6.47
N GLN A 143 -12.65 -0.31 -5.36
CA GLN A 143 -12.43 1.12 -5.16
C GLN A 143 -10.94 1.49 -5.25
N ILE A 144 -10.06 0.71 -4.62
CA ILE A 144 -8.61 0.90 -4.72
C ILE A 144 -8.13 0.81 -6.17
N ARG A 145 -8.57 -0.23 -6.90
CA ARG A 145 -8.23 -0.41 -8.32
C ARG A 145 -8.67 0.78 -9.16
N ASP A 146 -9.93 1.18 -9.03
CA ASP A 146 -10.52 2.24 -9.85
C ASP A 146 -9.83 3.57 -9.60
N LYS A 147 -9.56 3.89 -8.33
CA LYS A 147 -8.81 5.08 -7.96
C LYS A 147 -7.37 5.03 -8.48
N ARG A 148 -6.64 3.91 -8.34
CA ARG A 148 -5.28 3.77 -8.92
C ARG A 148 -5.27 3.95 -10.44
N ASN A 149 -6.30 3.48 -11.13
CA ASN A 149 -6.43 3.68 -12.58
C ASN A 149 -6.67 5.14 -12.97
N ASP A 150 -7.43 5.91 -12.17
CA ASP A 150 -7.60 7.36 -12.39
C ASP A 150 -6.24 8.11 -12.39
N TYR A 151 -5.22 7.63 -11.66
CA TYR A 151 -3.87 8.23 -11.63
C TYR A 151 -2.94 7.76 -12.73
N ILE A 152 -3.07 6.51 -13.18
CA ILE A 152 -2.15 5.92 -14.16
C ILE A 152 -2.65 6.15 -15.59
N HIS A 153 -3.96 6.27 -15.75
CA HIS A 153 -4.61 6.63 -17.00
C HIS A 153 -5.38 7.93 -16.80
N PRO A 154 -4.68 9.07 -16.62
CA PRO A 154 -5.34 10.33 -16.33
C PRO A 154 -6.21 10.76 -17.52
N GLU A 155 -7.51 10.53 -17.40
CA GLU A 155 -8.49 11.12 -18.31
C GLU A 155 -8.60 12.62 -18.01
N LYS A 156 -8.65 13.45 -19.06
CA LYS A 156 -8.60 14.92 -18.97
C LYS A 156 -9.72 15.59 -18.15
N LYS A 157 -10.65 14.85 -17.54
CA LYS A 157 -11.94 15.38 -17.03
C LYS A 157 -12.17 15.28 -15.52
N LYS A 158 -11.35 14.56 -14.75
CA LYS A 158 -11.54 14.47 -13.29
C LYS A 158 -10.53 15.35 -12.54
N PRO A 159 -10.98 16.29 -11.68
CA PRO A 159 -10.07 16.95 -10.76
C PRO A 159 -9.49 15.91 -9.79
N ILE A 160 -8.16 15.85 -9.71
CA ILE A 160 -7.43 14.93 -8.84
C ILE A 160 -7.03 15.67 -7.57
N ASN A 161 -7.48 15.20 -6.41
CA ASN A 161 -6.99 15.66 -5.10
C ASN A 161 -6.13 14.55 -4.49
N SER A 162 -4.84 14.58 -4.79
CA SER A 162 -3.89 13.53 -4.42
C SER A 162 -3.81 13.28 -2.92
N GLU A 163 -3.82 14.33 -2.10
CA GLU A 163 -3.80 14.18 -0.64
C GLU A 163 -5.05 13.46 -0.12
N THR A 164 -6.24 13.93 -0.51
CA THR A 164 -7.50 13.33 -0.04
C THR A 164 -7.66 11.90 -0.55
N ASP A 165 -7.35 11.66 -1.82
CA ASP A 165 -7.45 10.34 -2.43
C ASP A 165 -6.47 9.36 -1.80
N SER A 166 -5.20 9.75 -1.58
CA SER A 166 -4.21 8.89 -0.91
C SER A 166 -4.61 8.55 0.52
N LYS A 167 -5.18 9.50 1.27
CA LYS A 167 -5.74 9.24 2.60
C LYS A 167 -6.87 8.20 2.56
N ASN A 168 -7.80 8.37 1.64
CA ASN A 168 -8.93 7.43 1.48
C ASN A 168 -8.44 6.04 1.08
N MET A 169 -7.44 5.96 0.22
CA MET A 169 -6.79 4.71 -0.20
C MET A 169 -6.15 3.99 0.99
N LEU A 170 -5.44 4.70 1.85
CA LEU A 170 -4.87 4.15 3.08
C LEU A 170 -5.94 3.58 4.00
N ASN A 171 -7.06 4.30 4.21
CA ASN A 171 -8.16 3.82 5.04
C ASN A 171 -8.83 2.56 4.46
N LEU A 172 -9.00 2.50 3.14
CA LEU A 172 -9.53 1.32 2.46
C LEU A 172 -8.59 0.13 2.63
N LEU A 173 -7.30 0.33 2.38
CA LEU A 173 -6.29 -0.72 2.49
C LEU A 173 -6.16 -1.22 3.93
N GLU A 174 -6.09 -0.31 4.90
CA GLU A 174 -6.09 -0.65 6.31
C GLU A 174 -7.29 -1.55 6.62
N SER A 175 -8.51 -1.11 6.27
CA SER A 175 -9.74 -1.87 6.53
C SER A 175 -9.76 -3.26 5.89
N ILE A 176 -9.18 -3.41 4.69
CA ILE A 176 -9.01 -4.71 4.04
C ILE A 176 -8.05 -5.57 4.87
N LEU A 177 -6.88 -5.03 5.20
CA LEU A 177 -5.87 -5.75 5.97
C LEU A 177 -6.43 -6.18 7.34
N LYS A 178 -7.17 -5.31 8.06
CA LYS A 178 -7.83 -5.66 9.34
C LYS A 178 -8.76 -6.86 9.24
N LYS A 179 -9.47 -6.98 8.10
CA LYS A 179 -10.46 -8.04 7.88
C LYS A 179 -9.83 -9.36 7.46
N LEU A 180 -8.72 -9.30 6.74
CA LEU A 180 -8.04 -10.48 6.21
C LEU A 180 -6.97 -11.04 7.15
N TYR A 181 -6.31 -10.15 7.89
CA TYR A 181 -5.17 -10.45 8.74
C TYR A 181 -5.42 -9.79 10.10
N GLU A 182 -5.62 -10.60 11.13
CA GLU A 182 -5.93 -10.13 12.48
C GLU A 182 -4.95 -9.03 12.93
N LEU A 183 -5.48 -7.84 13.23
CA LEU A 183 -4.68 -6.78 13.84
C LEU A 183 -4.42 -7.07 15.30
N VAL A 184 -3.22 -6.77 15.77
CA VAL A 184 -2.95 -6.66 17.19
C VAL A 184 -3.28 -5.22 17.62
N PRO A 185 -4.26 -5.00 18.51
CA PRO A 185 -4.51 -3.68 19.07
C PRO A 185 -3.26 -3.17 19.82
N GLU A 186 -3.02 -1.86 19.82
CA GLU A 186 -1.90 -1.22 20.53
C GLU A 186 -1.88 -1.53 22.04
N SER A 187 -3.00 -1.94 22.63
CA SER A 187 -3.07 -2.46 23.99
C SER A 187 -2.63 -3.94 24.01
N GLY A 188 -1.34 -4.17 24.25
CA GLY A 188 -0.64 -5.47 24.26
C GLY A 188 -1.20 -6.56 25.18
N GLN A 189 -2.43 -7.00 24.98
CA GLN A 189 -2.94 -8.27 25.49
C GLN A 189 -2.82 -9.31 24.38
N LEU A 190 -1.76 -10.11 24.47
CA LEU A 190 -1.61 -11.33 23.67
C LEU A 190 -2.67 -12.34 24.11
N THR A 191 -3.83 -12.34 23.45
CA THR A 191 -4.74 -13.50 23.51
C THR A 191 -4.16 -14.59 22.61
N ASN A 192 -3.87 -15.76 23.18
CA ASN A 192 -3.31 -16.94 22.51
C ASN A 192 -3.90 -17.19 21.11
N ILE A 193 -3.06 -17.10 20.07
CA ILE A 193 -3.45 -17.30 18.66
C ILE A 193 -2.73 -18.55 18.13
N ASN A 194 -3.43 -19.67 18.22
CA ASN A 194 -3.24 -20.84 17.35
C ASN A 194 -4.63 -21.35 17.00
N GLN A 195 -5.39 -20.59 16.20
CA GLN A 195 -6.50 -21.17 15.44
C GLN A 195 -6.48 -20.65 14.00
N PRO A 196 -6.36 -21.53 13.00
CA PRO A 196 -6.56 -21.15 11.61
C PRO A 196 -8.01 -20.70 11.40
N LEU A 197 -8.19 -19.73 10.48
CA LEU A 197 -9.48 -19.29 9.96
C LEU A 197 -10.41 -20.49 9.72
N LYS A 198 -11.42 -20.65 10.58
CA LYS A 198 -12.50 -21.61 10.35
C LYS A 198 -13.33 -21.08 9.19
N LEU A 199 -13.07 -21.60 7.99
CA LEU A 199 -14.00 -21.52 6.87
C LEU A 199 -15.33 -22.15 7.33
N ASN A 200 -16.37 -21.32 7.46
CA ASN A 200 -17.73 -21.78 7.69
C ASN A 200 -18.15 -22.68 6.53
N ARG A 201 -18.07 -23.99 6.76
CA ARG A 201 -18.75 -24.99 5.92
C ARG A 201 -20.20 -25.00 6.36
N GLU A 202 -21.01 -24.14 5.76
CA GLU A 202 -22.45 -24.39 5.74
C GLU A 202 -22.65 -25.69 4.96
N LYS A 203 -23.12 -26.73 5.66
CA LYS A 203 -23.66 -27.92 5.03
C LYS A 203 -24.90 -27.48 4.25
N VAL A 204 -24.79 -27.48 2.93
CA VAL A 204 -25.96 -27.51 2.08
C VAL A 204 -26.46 -28.96 2.14
N GLU A 205 -27.58 -29.16 2.83
CA GLU A 205 -28.38 -30.39 2.74
C GLU A 205 -29.07 -30.50 1.37
#